data_AF-A0A1B1DZ60-F1
#
_entry.id   AF-A0A1B1DZ60-F1
#
_cell.length_a   1.000
_cell.length_b   1.000
_cell.length_c   1.000
_cell.angle_alpha   90.00
_cell.angle_beta   90.00
_cell.angle_gamma   90.00
#
_symmetry.space_group_name_H-M   'P 1'
#
loop_
_entity.id
_entity.type
_entity.pdbx_description
1 polymer ?
#
loop_
_entity_poly.entity_id
_entity_poly.type
_entity_poly.pdbx_seq_one_letter_code
_entity_poly.pdbx_strand_id
1 'polypeptide(L)'
;MEGEVTHKRKRPYQNELSEKSSLNKKIVFFHMVYLTLLFMACFVGGVLLGFWTTSYTPEISIIEDDANTFQFRYKNNKIIIGGKINIKISVTNNTTLSYSLSAESVKYFYYPVGANHSCLLYNGGLGESAANQTPLSRKSEISVPWNKDEKTFPTKLSIKVKYSILTPSVVIHTVPLHLGYELTNGHKAEVQPLYNDCKRFNRLYFSVRLDNLYISNEFRKVHNEKRYELIFSCKCSIGANVDAFFNSSPLYKTAILGNLANDPSLLG
;
A
#
# COMPACT_ATOMS: atom_id res chain seq x y z
N MET A 1 73.38 -80.79 50.05
CA MET A 1 73.69 -79.45 49.54
C MET A 1 72.38 -78.81 49.15
N GLU A 2 71.93 -77.92 50.02
CA GLU A 2 70.73 -77.11 49.88
C GLU A 2 70.86 -76.19 48.66
N GLY A 3 69.82 -76.15 47.83
CA GLY A 3 69.69 -75.19 46.73
C GLY A 3 68.33 -74.51 46.85
N GLU A 4 68.33 -73.27 47.35
CA GLU A 4 67.15 -72.43 47.52
C GLU A 4 66.37 -72.26 46.22
N VAL A 5 65.11 -72.69 46.22
CA VAL A 5 64.13 -72.37 45.18
C VAL A 5 63.52 -71.01 45.49
N THR A 6 64.05 -69.96 44.86
CA THR A 6 63.48 -68.62 44.95
C THR A 6 62.19 -68.53 44.12
N HIS A 7 61.04 -68.53 44.80
CA HIS A 7 59.74 -68.25 44.20
C HIS A 7 59.71 -66.84 43.60
N LYS A 8 59.72 -66.75 42.26
CA LYS A 8 59.43 -65.50 41.52
C LYS A 8 58.00 -65.05 41.81
N ARG A 9 57.89 -63.97 42.59
CA ARG A 9 56.65 -63.22 42.87
C ARG A 9 56.02 -62.77 41.54
N LYS A 10 54.81 -63.24 41.24
CA LYS A 10 54.01 -62.77 40.10
C LYS A 10 53.83 -61.24 40.24
N ARG A 11 54.33 -60.47 39.27
CA ARG A 11 53.99 -59.05 39.12
C ARG A 11 52.49 -58.96 38.80
N PRO A 12 51.69 -58.17 39.54
CA PRO A 12 50.33 -57.89 39.09
C PRO A 12 50.43 -57.07 37.81
N TYR A 13 49.82 -57.59 36.74
CA TYR A 13 49.61 -56.88 35.49
C TYR A 13 48.70 -55.69 35.82
N GLN A 14 49.27 -54.50 35.96
CA GLN A 14 48.49 -53.27 36.07
C GLN A 14 47.72 -53.10 34.76
N ASN A 15 46.40 -53.05 34.86
CA ASN A 15 45.52 -52.57 33.79
C ASN A 15 45.86 -51.10 33.49
N GLU A 16 46.82 -50.85 32.60
CA GLU A 16 47.08 -49.53 31.99
C GLU A 16 46.05 -49.18 30.90
N LEU A 17 44.77 -49.47 31.13
CA LEU A 17 43.69 -49.17 30.18
C LEU A 17 42.43 -48.59 30.85
N SER A 18 42.60 -48.02 32.04
CA SER A 18 41.57 -47.20 32.68
C SER A 18 42.18 -45.96 33.34
N GLU A 19 43.08 -45.28 32.63
CA GLU A 19 43.19 -43.84 32.82
C GLU A 19 41.99 -43.20 32.10
N LYS A 20 40.82 -43.38 32.71
CA LYS A 20 39.63 -42.61 32.39
C LYS A 20 40.04 -41.18 32.68
N SER A 21 40.42 -40.44 31.64
CA SER A 21 40.76 -39.03 31.75
C SER A 21 39.68 -38.42 32.63
N SER A 22 40.08 -37.94 33.82
CA SER A 22 39.20 -37.15 34.65
C SER A 22 39.08 -35.82 33.92
N LEU A 23 38.35 -35.83 32.81
CA LEU A 23 37.97 -34.69 32.01
C LEU A 23 37.40 -33.73 33.02
N ASN A 24 38.17 -32.69 33.28
CA ASN A 24 38.09 -31.92 34.51
C ASN A 24 36.68 -31.31 34.50
N LYS A 25 35.72 -31.91 35.23
CA LYS A 25 34.28 -31.66 35.01
C LYS A 25 33.94 -30.17 35.12
N LYS A 26 34.74 -29.43 35.91
CA LYS A 26 34.72 -27.98 36.01
C LYS A 26 35.07 -27.28 34.69
N ILE A 27 36.16 -27.67 34.01
CA ILE A 27 36.56 -27.12 32.71
C ILE A 27 35.49 -27.37 31.65
N VAL A 28 34.94 -28.59 31.60
CA VAL A 28 33.84 -28.94 30.68
C VAL A 28 32.61 -28.08 30.96
N PHE A 29 32.26 -27.88 32.24
CA PHE A 29 31.14 -27.03 32.64
C PHE A 29 31.36 -25.57 32.21
N PHE A 30 32.54 -25.00 32.44
CA PHE A 30 32.86 -23.64 32.00
C PHE A 30 32.84 -23.50 30.47
N HIS A 31 33.33 -24.51 29.74
CA HIS A 31 33.25 -24.52 28.28
C HIS A 31 31.80 -24.62 27.78
N MET A 32 30.96 -25.44 28.40
CA MET A 32 29.54 -25.54 28.07
C MET A 32 28.79 -24.24 28.35
N VAL A 33 29.05 -23.59 29.49
CA VAL A 33 28.46 -22.28 29.81
C VAL A 33 28.91 -21.22 28.80
N TYR A 34 30.21 -21.17 28.49
CA TYR A 34 30.76 -20.24 27.50
C TYR A 34 30.16 -20.46 26.11
N LEU A 35 30.09 -21.71 25.63
CA LEU A 35 29.47 -22.07 24.36
C LEU A 35 27.99 -21.73 24.33
N THR A 36 27.26 -21.93 25.43
CA THR A 36 25.84 -21.56 25.52
C THR A 36 25.66 -20.05 25.45
N LEU A 37 26.49 -19.27 26.15
CA LEU A 37 26.45 -17.81 26.10
C LEU A 37 26.80 -17.29 24.70
N LEU A 38 27.83 -17.86 24.06
CA LEU A 38 28.21 -17.52 22.69
C LEU A 38 27.07 -17.85 21.71
N PHE A 39 26.47 -19.03 21.83
CA PHE A 39 25.31 -19.43 21.03
C PHE A 39 24.15 -18.46 21.22
N MET A 40 23.80 -18.10 22.46
CA MET A 40 22.74 -17.13 22.74
C MET A 40 23.06 -15.75 22.14
N ALA A 41 24.30 -15.29 22.25
CA ALA A 41 24.72 -14.02 21.65
C ALA A 41 24.62 -14.06 20.11
N CYS A 42 25.07 -15.14 19.47
CA CYS A 42 24.95 -15.33 18.02
C CYS A 42 23.48 -15.47 17.58
N PHE A 43 22.66 -16.19 18.34
CA PHE A 43 21.24 -16.38 18.05
C PHE A 43 20.48 -15.06 18.14
N VAL A 44 20.63 -14.32 19.24
CA VAL A 44 20.01 -13.01 19.41
C VAL A 44 20.51 -12.03 18.36
N GLY A 45 21.83 -12.00 18.11
CA GLY A 45 22.42 -11.17 17.06
C GLY A 45 21.87 -11.49 15.68
N GLY A 46 21.74 -12.77 15.33
CA GLY A 46 21.17 -13.23 14.07
C GLY A 46 19.70 -12.86 13.91
N VAL A 47 18.90 -13.02 14.96
CA VAL A 47 17.48 -12.63 14.97
C VAL A 47 17.32 -11.12 14.78
N LEU A 48 18.11 -10.30 15.50
CA LEU A 48 18.10 -8.84 15.36
C LEU A 48 18.55 -8.40 13.96
N LEU A 49 19.60 -9.01 13.42
CA LEU A 49 20.04 -8.79 12.03
C LEU A 49 18.95 -9.16 11.03
N GLY A 50 18.22 -10.25 11.25
CA GLY A 50 17.07 -10.65 10.44
C GLY A 50 15.98 -9.56 10.43
N PHE A 51 15.59 -9.06 11.60
CA PHE A 51 14.63 -7.95 11.69
C PHE A 51 15.13 -6.67 11.02
N TRP A 52 16.43 -6.41 11.07
CA TRP A 52 17.04 -5.23 10.48
C TRP A 52 17.24 -5.35 8.95
N THR A 53 17.34 -6.55 8.42
CA THR A 53 17.50 -6.80 6.97
C THR A 53 16.19 -7.14 6.26
N THR A 54 15.11 -7.48 6.97
CA THR A 54 13.80 -7.82 6.38
C THR A 54 13.27 -6.70 5.50
N SER A 55 13.04 -6.92 4.21
CA SER A 55 12.40 -5.93 3.35
C SER A 55 10.89 -5.91 3.57
N TYR A 56 10.32 -4.73 3.87
CA TYR A 56 8.87 -4.57 3.99
C TYR A 56 8.30 -4.19 2.63
N THR A 57 7.79 -5.17 1.90
CA THR A 57 7.06 -4.93 0.65
C THR A 57 5.59 -5.29 0.85
N PRO A 58 4.75 -4.34 1.34
CA PRO A 58 3.32 -4.59 1.45
C PRO A 58 2.75 -4.86 0.06
N GLU A 59 1.93 -5.90 -0.04
CA GLU A 59 1.03 -6.04 -1.18
C GLU A 59 -0.17 -5.15 -0.93
N ILE A 60 -0.44 -4.25 -1.89
CA ILE A 60 -1.52 -3.29 -1.80
C ILE A 60 -2.43 -3.50 -3.01
N SER A 61 -3.71 -3.65 -2.76
CA SER A 61 -4.74 -3.79 -3.80
C SER A 61 -5.96 -2.97 -3.45
N ILE A 62 -6.80 -2.73 -4.45
CA ILE A 62 -8.10 -2.08 -4.28
C ILE A 62 -9.20 -3.14 -4.26
N ILE A 63 -10.19 -2.96 -3.39
CA ILE A 63 -11.42 -3.74 -3.39
C ILE A 63 -12.46 -2.88 -4.09
N GLU A 64 -12.89 -3.29 -5.28
CA GLU A 64 -13.95 -2.60 -6.02
C GLU A 64 -15.21 -2.50 -5.17
N ASP A 65 -15.83 -1.32 -5.19
CA ASP A 65 -17.08 -1.06 -4.48
C ASP A 65 -18.09 -0.49 -5.47
N ASP A 66 -18.96 -1.37 -5.96
CA ASP A 66 -20.02 -1.05 -6.90
C ASP A 66 -21.10 -0.11 -6.32
N ALA A 67 -21.06 0.21 -5.02
CA ALA A 67 -21.96 1.20 -4.43
C ALA A 67 -21.48 2.64 -4.67
N ASN A 68 -20.18 2.85 -4.93
CA ASN A 68 -19.64 4.17 -5.20
C ASN A 68 -20.27 4.76 -6.47
N THR A 69 -20.91 5.92 -6.32
CA THR A 69 -21.60 6.60 -7.41
C THR A 69 -21.18 8.07 -7.46
N PHE A 70 -20.65 8.49 -8.60
CA PHE A 70 -20.40 9.89 -8.94
C PHE A 70 -21.63 10.48 -9.62
N GLN A 71 -21.98 11.70 -9.26
CA GLN A 71 -23.27 12.29 -9.59
C GLN A 71 -23.06 13.65 -10.24
N PHE A 72 -23.86 13.91 -11.27
CA PHE A 72 -24.07 15.23 -11.84
C PHE A 72 -25.50 15.63 -11.53
N ARG A 73 -25.70 16.75 -10.84
CA ARG A 73 -27.02 17.23 -10.41
C ARG A 73 -27.20 18.69 -10.80
N TYR A 74 -28.45 19.04 -11.12
CA TYR A 74 -28.89 20.42 -11.23
C TYR A 74 -29.81 20.73 -10.04
N LYS A 75 -29.39 21.63 -9.16
CA LYS A 75 -30.11 22.00 -7.93
C LYS A 75 -30.00 23.49 -7.70
N ASN A 76 -31.09 24.16 -7.37
CA ASN A 76 -31.12 25.60 -7.08
C ASN A 76 -30.44 26.46 -8.17
N ASN A 77 -30.73 26.15 -9.45
CA ASN A 77 -30.13 26.80 -10.62
C ASN A 77 -28.59 26.66 -10.74
N LYS A 78 -28.01 25.66 -10.07
CA LYS A 78 -26.57 25.41 -10.05
C LYS A 78 -26.28 23.97 -10.45
N ILE A 79 -25.14 23.76 -11.09
CA ILE A 79 -24.66 22.41 -11.41
C ILE A 79 -23.73 21.97 -10.29
N ILE A 80 -24.05 20.81 -9.72
CA ILE A 80 -23.29 20.19 -8.63
C ILE A 80 -22.76 18.87 -9.16
N ILE A 81 -21.47 18.63 -8.94
CA ILE A 81 -20.83 17.35 -9.27
C ILE A 81 -20.13 16.76 -8.05
N GLY A 82 -20.00 15.44 -8.00
CA GLY A 82 -19.20 14.76 -6.98
C GLY A 82 -19.79 13.42 -6.54
N GLY A 83 -19.32 12.89 -5.43
CA GLY A 83 -19.82 11.64 -4.84
C GLY A 83 -19.17 11.37 -3.49
N LYS A 84 -19.85 10.62 -2.63
CA LYS A 84 -19.26 10.06 -1.39
C LYS A 84 -18.57 8.74 -1.73
N ILE A 85 -17.35 8.80 -2.27
CA ILE A 85 -16.61 7.62 -2.73
C ILE A 85 -15.78 7.07 -1.59
N ASN A 86 -15.98 5.79 -1.25
CA ASN A 86 -15.20 5.10 -0.24
C ASN A 86 -14.24 4.12 -0.91
N ILE A 87 -12.95 4.46 -0.93
CA ILE A 87 -11.93 3.66 -1.60
C ILE A 87 -11.41 2.63 -0.60
N LYS A 88 -11.72 1.35 -0.81
CA LYS A 88 -11.26 0.25 0.05
C LYS A 88 -9.91 -0.25 -0.42
N ILE A 89 -8.87 0.01 0.35
CA ILE A 89 -7.51 -0.47 0.10
C ILE A 89 -7.26 -1.68 1.00
N SER A 90 -6.86 -2.79 0.41
CA SER A 90 -6.39 -3.98 1.11
C SER A 90 -4.87 -3.96 1.19
N VAL A 91 -4.33 -4.08 2.40
CA VAL A 91 -2.89 -4.17 2.64
C VAL A 91 -2.57 -5.51 3.30
N THR A 92 -1.79 -6.34 2.62
CA THR A 92 -1.36 -7.65 3.12
C THR A 92 0.02 -7.53 3.76
N ASN A 93 0.13 -8.00 5.00
CA ASN A 93 1.38 -8.17 5.72
C ASN A 93 1.84 -9.63 5.66
N ASN A 94 2.91 -9.84 4.89
CA ASN A 94 3.60 -11.12 4.77
C ASN A 94 4.81 -11.24 5.74
N THR A 95 4.98 -10.27 6.64
CA THR A 95 6.09 -10.24 7.61
C THR A 95 5.63 -10.64 9.00
N THR A 96 6.57 -11.07 9.84
CA THR A 96 6.32 -11.44 11.24
C THR A 96 6.27 -10.24 12.19
N LEU A 97 6.28 -9.01 11.68
CA LEU A 97 6.27 -7.78 12.47
C LEU A 97 5.11 -6.87 12.07
N SER A 98 4.50 -6.24 13.07
CA SER A 98 3.53 -5.16 12.82
C SER A 98 4.28 -3.94 12.30
N TYR A 99 3.66 -3.23 11.36
CA TYR A 99 4.20 -1.97 10.87
C TYR A 99 3.06 -0.99 10.56
N SER A 100 3.40 0.29 10.44
CA SER A 100 2.53 1.32 9.88
C SER A 100 3.02 1.64 8.48
N LEU A 101 2.17 1.46 7.48
CA LEU A 101 2.38 1.96 6.14
C LEU A 101 1.82 3.38 6.08
N SER A 102 2.66 4.34 5.71
CA SER A 102 2.26 5.75 5.61
C SER A 102 2.63 6.34 4.27
N ALA A 103 1.80 7.24 3.78
CA ALA A 103 2.04 8.06 2.59
C ALA A 103 1.98 9.54 2.99
N GLU A 104 3.05 10.30 2.73
CA GLU A 104 3.04 11.76 2.94
C GLU A 104 2.31 12.52 1.82
N SER A 105 2.02 11.85 0.70
CA SER A 105 1.25 12.44 -0.39
C SER A 105 0.28 11.42 -0.98
N VAL A 106 -1.00 11.71 -0.85
CA VAL A 106 -2.11 10.99 -1.48
C VAL A 106 -2.71 11.90 -2.54
N LYS A 107 -2.84 11.40 -3.76
CA LYS A 107 -3.37 12.13 -4.90
C LYS A 107 -4.45 11.34 -5.60
N TYR A 108 -5.38 12.04 -6.23
CA TYR A 108 -6.50 11.42 -6.93
C TYR A 108 -6.51 11.83 -8.38
N PHE A 109 -6.77 10.88 -9.27
CA PHE A 109 -6.78 11.14 -10.71
C PHE A 109 -8.06 10.63 -11.33
N TYR A 110 -8.55 11.37 -12.31
CA TYR A 110 -9.56 10.92 -13.26
C TYR A 110 -8.90 10.38 -14.54
N TYR A 111 -9.39 9.25 -15.03
CA TYR A 111 -8.95 8.62 -16.28
C TYR A 111 -10.05 8.67 -17.33
N PRO A 112 -9.88 9.47 -18.40
CA PRO A 112 -10.82 9.48 -19.52
C PRO A 112 -10.75 8.18 -20.31
N VAL A 113 -11.90 7.58 -20.62
CA VAL A 113 -12.00 6.28 -21.31
C VAL A 113 -11.56 6.38 -22.77
N GLY A 114 -11.85 7.51 -23.43
CA GLY A 114 -11.55 7.75 -24.84
C GLY A 114 -12.74 7.42 -25.75
N ALA A 115 -12.44 7.02 -27.00
CA ALA A 115 -13.46 6.83 -28.02
C ALA A 115 -14.38 5.62 -27.79
N ASN A 116 -14.01 4.63 -26.98
CA ASN A 116 -14.84 3.49 -26.56
C ASN A 116 -14.19 2.76 -25.38
N HIS A 117 -14.85 1.75 -24.80
CA HIS A 117 -14.33 0.98 -23.65
C HIS A 117 -12.95 0.33 -23.92
N SER A 118 -12.68 -0.10 -25.15
CA SER A 118 -11.39 -0.70 -25.52
C SER A 118 -10.25 0.31 -25.49
N CYS A 119 -10.55 1.61 -25.47
CA CYS A 119 -9.57 2.69 -25.39
C CYS A 119 -9.10 3.00 -23.97
N LEU A 120 -9.70 2.46 -22.90
CA LEU A 120 -9.40 2.85 -21.52
C LEU A 120 -7.91 2.82 -21.15
N LEU A 121 -7.17 1.83 -21.67
CA LEU A 121 -5.75 1.68 -21.41
C LEU A 121 -4.87 2.63 -22.22
N TYR A 122 -5.32 3.08 -23.38
CA TYR A 122 -4.50 3.87 -24.33
C TYR A 122 -5.03 5.30 -24.51
N ASN A 123 -6.20 5.63 -23.94
CA ASN A 123 -6.93 6.88 -24.12
C ASN A 123 -7.12 7.25 -25.62
N GLY A 124 -7.31 6.23 -26.46
CA GLY A 124 -7.43 6.35 -27.92
C GLY A 124 -8.55 7.30 -28.36
N GLY A 125 -8.26 8.13 -29.36
CA GLY A 125 -9.23 9.06 -29.96
C GLY A 125 -9.37 10.42 -29.23
N LEU A 126 -8.53 10.70 -28.22
CA LEU A 126 -8.53 11.98 -27.50
C LEU A 126 -7.62 13.08 -28.11
N GLY A 127 -7.32 12.98 -29.42
CA GLY A 127 -6.70 14.07 -30.19
C GLY A 127 -5.23 13.92 -30.57
N GLU A 128 -4.64 12.73 -30.51
CA GLU A 128 -3.31 12.47 -31.11
C GLU A 128 -3.41 11.31 -32.12
N SER A 129 -2.68 11.41 -33.22
CA SER A 129 -2.55 10.36 -34.24
C SER A 129 -2.20 9.03 -33.56
N ALA A 130 -3.10 8.05 -33.72
CA ALA A 130 -3.31 6.89 -32.86
C ALA A 130 -2.18 5.83 -32.78
N ALA A 131 -0.93 6.15 -33.14
CA ALA A 131 0.13 5.16 -33.27
C ALA A 131 1.03 5.01 -32.02
N ASN A 132 1.25 6.05 -31.21
CA ASN A 132 2.29 6.06 -30.15
C ASN A 132 1.80 6.57 -28.78
N GLN A 133 0.57 6.24 -28.37
CA GLN A 133 0.08 6.64 -27.05
C GLN A 133 0.59 5.70 -25.96
N THR A 134 1.37 6.22 -25.02
CA THR A 134 1.77 5.48 -23.82
C THR A 134 0.51 5.15 -23.00
N PRO A 135 0.33 3.88 -22.58
CA PRO A 135 -0.84 3.50 -21.80
C PRO A 135 -1.01 4.36 -20.55
N LEU A 136 -2.25 4.72 -20.22
CA LEU A 136 -2.63 5.47 -19.02
C LEU A 136 -1.92 6.83 -18.85
N SER A 137 -1.38 7.37 -19.95
CA SER A 137 -0.66 8.64 -19.94
C SER A 137 -1.59 9.84 -19.79
N ARG A 138 -2.84 9.73 -20.25
CA ARG A 138 -3.82 10.81 -20.11
C ARG A 138 -4.66 10.59 -18.86
N LYS A 139 -4.47 11.49 -17.91
CA LYS A 139 -5.24 11.59 -16.68
C LYS A 139 -5.24 13.03 -16.17
N SER A 140 -6.23 13.35 -15.35
CA SER A 140 -6.36 14.66 -14.71
C SER A 140 -6.30 14.50 -13.20
N GLU A 141 -5.36 15.17 -12.54
CA GLU A 141 -5.32 15.26 -11.08
C GLU A 141 -6.57 16.03 -10.61
N ILE A 142 -7.29 15.47 -9.65
CA ILE A 142 -8.32 16.21 -8.92
C ILE A 142 -7.57 17.10 -7.95
N SER A 143 -7.63 18.41 -8.19
CA SER A 143 -6.86 19.38 -7.40
C SER A 143 -7.24 19.29 -5.92
N VAL A 144 -6.25 19.48 -5.04
CA VAL A 144 -6.51 19.61 -3.61
C VAL A 144 -7.48 20.78 -3.39
N PRO A 145 -8.63 20.55 -2.73
CA PRO A 145 -9.60 21.61 -2.48
C PRO A 145 -9.00 22.75 -1.66
N TRP A 146 -9.47 23.98 -1.87
CA TRP A 146 -9.03 25.15 -1.08
C TRP A 146 -9.14 24.88 0.42
N ASN A 147 -10.27 24.29 0.85
CA ASN A 147 -10.63 24.13 2.25
C ASN A 147 -9.84 23.02 2.97
N LYS A 148 -9.08 22.19 2.24
CA LYS A 148 -8.15 21.18 2.79
C LYS A 148 -8.75 20.30 3.89
N ASP A 149 -9.99 19.86 3.69
CA ASP A 149 -10.64 18.95 4.64
C ASP A 149 -10.13 17.52 4.46
N GLU A 150 -9.19 17.11 5.32
CA GLU A 150 -8.59 15.78 5.32
C GLU A 150 -9.58 14.65 5.62
N LYS A 151 -10.76 14.93 6.18
CA LYS A 151 -11.77 13.90 6.44
C LYS A 151 -12.49 13.45 5.17
N THR A 152 -12.63 14.35 4.22
CA THR A 152 -13.36 14.14 2.96
C THR A 152 -12.42 14.04 1.76
N PHE A 153 -11.23 14.63 1.87
CA PHE A 153 -10.18 14.59 0.87
C PHE A 153 -8.82 14.44 1.55
N PRO A 154 -8.44 13.23 2.00
CA PRO A 154 -7.18 13.01 2.68
C PRO A 154 -6.02 13.15 1.69
N THR A 155 -5.04 13.97 2.05
CA THR A 155 -3.77 14.15 1.34
C THR A 155 -2.64 13.36 1.96
N LYS A 156 -2.88 12.73 3.12
CA LYS A 156 -1.97 11.81 3.81
C LYS A 156 -2.70 10.55 4.24
N LEU A 157 -1.95 9.48 4.39
CA LEU A 157 -2.49 8.17 4.78
C LEU A 157 -1.56 7.51 5.79
N SER A 158 -2.14 6.84 6.79
CA SER A 158 -1.41 5.94 7.67
C SER A 158 -2.27 4.73 8.04
N ILE A 159 -1.77 3.55 7.75
CA ILE A 159 -2.44 2.26 7.95
C ILE A 159 -1.59 1.43 8.88
N LYS A 160 -2.13 1.11 10.06
CA LYS A 160 -1.51 0.15 10.99
C LYS A 160 -1.81 -1.26 10.53
N VAL A 161 -0.78 -2.00 10.15
CA VAL A 161 -0.87 -3.37 9.67
C VAL A 161 -0.30 -4.31 10.72
N LYS A 162 -1.17 -5.14 11.30
CA LYS A 162 -0.77 -6.13 12.31
C LYS A 162 -0.07 -7.31 11.65
N TYR A 163 0.84 -7.98 12.35
CA TYR A 163 1.33 -9.29 11.92
C TYR A 163 0.38 -10.41 12.36
N SER A 164 0.54 -11.58 11.73
CA SER A 164 0.02 -12.85 12.20
C SER A 164 1.11 -13.91 11.99
N ILE A 165 1.20 -14.86 12.92
CA ILE A 165 2.30 -15.85 12.97
C ILE A 165 2.07 -16.97 11.93
N LEU A 166 0.82 -17.34 11.68
CA LEU A 166 0.46 -18.52 10.89
C LEU A 166 0.00 -18.19 9.47
N THR A 167 -0.61 -17.02 9.28
CA THR A 167 -1.17 -16.60 8.00
C THR A 167 -0.85 -15.13 7.74
N PRO A 168 -0.70 -14.71 6.47
CA PRO A 168 -0.67 -13.29 6.15
C PRO A 168 -1.84 -12.54 6.77
N SER A 169 -1.55 -11.39 7.36
CA SER A 169 -2.58 -10.52 7.93
C SER A 169 -3.03 -9.52 6.87
N VAL A 170 -4.35 -9.40 6.70
CA VAL A 170 -4.94 -8.46 5.73
C VAL A 170 -5.66 -7.37 6.50
N VAL A 171 -5.31 -6.11 6.22
CA VAL A 171 -6.00 -4.94 6.75
C VAL A 171 -6.71 -4.22 5.61
N ILE A 172 -8.02 -4.03 5.77
CA ILE A 172 -8.82 -3.22 4.87
C ILE A 172 -8.92 -1.82 5.47
N HIS A 173 -8.43 -0.83 4.73
CA HIS A 173 -8.52 0.58 5.09
C HIS A 173 -9.42 1.31 4.09
N THR A 174 -10.29 2.19 4.58
CA THR A 174 -11.15 3.00 3.72
C THR A 174 -10.58 4.41 3.62
N VAL A 175 -10.21 4.82 2.41
CA VAL A 175 -9.81 6.19 2.09
C VAL A 175 -11.05 6.94 1.57
N PRO A 176 -11.60 7.91 2.33
CA PRO A 176 -12.76 8.68 1.89
C PRO A 176 -12.36 9.69 0.81
N LEU A 177 -12.89 9.56 -0.40
CA LEU A 177 -12.84 10.57 -1.44
C LEU A 177 -14.25 11.13 -1.62
N HIS A 178 -14.65 12.01 -0.70
CA HIS A 178 -15.97 12.63 -0.71
C HIS A 178 -15.85 13.97 -1.40
N LEU A 179 -16.49 14.08 -2.56
CA LEU A 179 -16.42 15.24 -3.44
C LEU A 179 -17.79 15.90 -3.55
N GLY A 180 -17.83 17.22 -3.54
CA GLY A 180 -19.01 18.00 -3.89
C GLY A 180 -18.61 19.40 -4.33
N TYR A 181 -18.84 19.70 -5.60
CA TYR A 181 -18.42 20.96 -6.21
C TYR A 181 -19.58 21.62 -6.94
N GLU A 182 -19.76 22.91 -6.68
CA GLU A 182 -20.60 23.77 -7.50
C GLU A 182 -19.79 24.27 -8.71
N LEU A 183 -20.29 23.99 -9.91
CA LEU A 183 -19.62 24.39 -11.14
C LEU A 183 -20.11 25.74 -11.63
N THR A 184 -19.15 26.53 -12.09
CA THR A 184 -19.39 27.75 -12.87
C THR A 184 -19.09 27.49 -14.35
N ASN A 185 -19.50 28.40 -15.24
CA ASN A 185 -19.19 28.32 -16.67
C ASN A 185 -17.69 28.20 -16.97
N GLY A 186 -16.82 28.73 -16.10
CA GLY A 186 -15.36 28.62 -16.25
C GLY A 186 -14.82 27.20 -16.13
N HIS A 187 -15.51 26.31 -15.42
CA HIS A 187 -15.09 24.91 -15.19
C HIS A 187 -15.76 23.92 -16.17
N LYS A 188 -16.69 24.41 -16.99
CA LYS A 188 -17.49 23.58 -17.88
C LYS A 188 -16.64 22.77 -18.86
N ALA A 189 -15.71 23.40 -19.57
CA ALA A 189 -14.88 22.74 -20.57
C ALA A 189 -13.94 21.68 -19.97
N GLU A 190 -13.42 21.90 -18.76
CA GLU A 190 -12.52 20.95 -18.10
C GLU A 190 -13.25 19.76 -17.47
N VAL A 191 -14.51 19.93 -17.06
CA VAL A 191 -15.35 18.84 -16.54
C VAL A 191 -16.08 18.11 -17.67
N GLN A 192 -16.22 18.71 -18.85
CA GLN A 192 -16.90 18.12 -19.99
C GLN A 192 -16.43 16.68 -20.33
N PRO A 193 -15.13 16.32 -20.29
CA PRO A 193 -14.71 14.93 -20.47
C PRO A 193 -15.32 13.96 -19.45
N LEU A 194 -15.33 14.36 -18.16
CA LEU A 194 -15.92 13.57 -17.07
C LEU A 194 -17.41 13.34 -17.29
N TYR A 195 -18.13 14.38 -17.71
CA TYR A 195 -19.54 14.29 -18.05
C TYR A 195 -19.78 13.41 -19.29
N ASN A 196 -18.98 13.56 -20.34
CA ASN A 196 -19.12 12.77 -21.57
C ASN A 196 -18.93 11.27 -21.30
N ASP A 197 -17.93 10.90 -20.50
CA ASP A 197 -17.68 9.50 -20.14
C ASP A 197 -18.81 8.95 -19.26
N CYS A 198 -19.30 9.74 -18.31
CA CYS A 198 -20.49 9.40 -17.54
C CYS A 198 -21.71 9.13 -18.43
N LYS A 199 -22.00 10.04 -19.37
CA LYS A 199 -23.16 9.95 -20.27
C LYS A 199 -23.07 8.75 -21.20
N ARG A 200 -21.86 8.43 -21.67
CA ARG A 200 -21.64 7.39 -22.68
C ARG A 200 -21.48 6.00 -22.09
N PHE A 201 -20.80 5.89 -20.95
CA PHE A 201 -20.37 4.61 -20.39
C PHE A 201 -21.01 4.30 -19.04
N ASN A 202 -21.76 5.24 -18.46
CA ASN A 202 -22.37 5.12 -17.12
C ASN A 202 -21.37 4.77 -16.01
N ARG A 203 -20.08 5.04 -16.26
CA ARG A 203 -18.97 4.64 -15.39
C ARG A 203 -17.83 5.62 -15.56
N LEU A 204 -17.17 5.92 -14.46
CA LEU A 204 -15.97 6.75 -14.41
C LEU A 204 -14.82 5.94 -13.80
N TYR A 205 -13.61 6.22 -14.25
CA TYR A 205 -12.42 5.59 -13.74
C TYR A 205 -11.59 6.62 -12.98
N PHE A 206 -11.26 6.28 -11.75
CA PHE A 206 -10.43 7.10 -10.90
C PHE A 206 -9.22 6.29 -10.44
N SER A 207 -8.25 6.96 -9.86
CA SER A 207 -7.21 6.30 -9.09
C SER A 207 -6.87 7.07 -7.84
N VAL A 208 -6.31 6.35 -6.87
CA VAL A 208 -5.57 6.92 -5.76
C VAL A 208 -4.10 6.59 -5.94
N ARG A 209 -3.25 7.61 -5.88
CA ARG A 209 -1.80 7.47 -5.91
C ARG A 209 -1.21 7.78 -4.55
N LEU A 210 -0.39 6.86 -4.05
CA LEU A 210 0.36 6.97 -2.81
C LEU A 210 1.82 7.24 -3.14
N ASP A 211 2.25 8.48 -2.89
CA ASP A 211 3.61 8.97 -3.09
C ASP A 211 4.31 9.17 -1.73
N ASN A 212 5.65 9.21 -1.76
CA ASN A 212 6.50 9.42 -0.57
C ASN A 212 6.19 8.43 0.57
N LEU A 213 6.23 7.14 0.23
CA LEU A 213 5.88 6.07 1.17
C LEU A 213 6.95 5.86 2.21
N TYR A 214 6.53 5.52 3.42
CA TYR A 214 7.42 4.98 4.44
C TYR A 214 6.72 3.92 5.26
N ILE A 215 7.53 3.01 5.76
CA ILE A 215 7.10 1.94 6.64
C ILE A 215 7.80 2.16 7.97
N SER A 216 7.03 2.25 9.05
CA SER A 216 7.56 2.35 10.40
C SER A 216 7.13 1.18 11.26
N ASN A 217 8.03 0.64 12.05
CA ASN A 217 7.75 -0.31 13.11
C ASN A 217 8.41 0.19 14.42
N GLU A 218 8.42 -0.63 15.47
CA GLU A 218 9.03 -0.26 16.75
C GLU A 218 10.54 -0.03 16.68
N PHE A 219 11.22 -0.60 15.68
CA PHE A 219 12.68 -0.60 15.59
C PHE A 219 13.23 0.42 14.59
N ARG A 220 12.46 0.76 13.53
CA ARG A 220 12.94 1.62 12.45
C ARG A 220 11.83 2.23 11.60
N LYS A 221 12.22 3.28 10.88
CA LYS A 221 11.45 3.90 9.77
C LYS A 221 12.26 3.74 8.49
N VAL A 222 11.64 3.19 7.44
CA VAL A 222 12.26 2.94 6.14
C VAL A 222 11.46 3.65 5.07
N HIS A 223 12.15 4.44 4.24
CA HIS A 223 11.53 5.04 3.06
C HIS A 223 11.35 3.98 1.98
N ASN A 224 10.20 4.01 1.30
CA ASN A 224 9.91 3.12 0.19
C ASN A 224 9.81 3.97 -1.07
N GLU A 225 10.73 3.77 -2.01
CA GLU A 225 10.79 4.49 -3.28
C GLU A 225 9.68 4.07 -4.26
N LYS A 226 8.97 2.97 -3.97
CA LYS A 226 7.83 2.55 -4.77
C LYS A 226 6.73 3.61 -4.73
N ARG A 227 6.01 3.71 -5.84
CA ARG A 227 4.78 4.50 -5.97
C ARG A 227 3.65 3.53 -6.29
N TYR A 228 2.56 3.61 -5.55
CA TYR A 228 1.38 2.80 -5.82
C TYR A 228 0.31 3.70 -6.43
N GLU A 229 -0.19 3.33 -7.59
CA GLU A 229 -1.35 3.95 -8.21
C GLU A 229 -2.41 2.87 -8.42
N LEU A 230 -3.51 2.99 -7.68
CA LEU A 230 -4.58 2.01 -7.65
C LEU A 230 -5.79 2.58 -8.39
N ILE A 231 -6.10 1.99 -9.55
CA ILE A 231 -7.24 2.39 -10.38
C ILE A 231 -8.49 1.67 -9.89
N PHE A 232 -9.62 2.37 -9.84
CA PHE A 232 -10.93 1.81 -9.54
C PHE A 232 -12.02 2.42 -10.40
N SER A 233 -13.13 1.71 -10.50
CA SER A 233 -14.32 2.19 -11.19
C SER A 233 -15.35 2.78 -10.22
N CYS A 234 -16.12 3.74 -10.70
CA CYS A 234 -17.24 4.35 -9.98
C CYS A 234 -18.45 4.40 -10.91
N LYS A 235 -19.63 4.01 -10.42
CA LYS A 235 -20.87 4.21 -11.18
C LYS A 235 -21.09 5.70 -11.39
N CYS A 236 -21.83 6.05 -12.43
CA CYS A 236 -22.19 7.43 -12.67
C CYS A 236 -23.70 7.63 -12.72
N SER A 237 -24.18 8.83 -12.39
CA SER A 237 -25.57 9.22 -12.54
C SER A 237 -25.69 10.67 -12.99
N ILE A 238 -26.53 10.93 -13.98
CA ILE A 238 -26.81 12.27 -14.51
C ILE A 238 -28.26 12.62 -14.18
N GLY A 239 -28.45 13.69 -13.41
CA GLY A 239 -29.77 14.24 -13.10
C GLY A 239 -30.39 14.97 -14.29
N ALA A 240 -31.70 15.19 -14.23
CA ALA A 240 -32.41 15.98 -15.23
C ALA A 240 -31.82 17.39 -15.36
N ASN A 241 -31.91 17.98 -16.56
CA ASN A 241 -31.47 19.34 -16.89
C ASN A 241 -29.96 19.60 -16.84
N VAL A 242 -29.13 18.61 -16.49
CA VAL A 242 -27.67 18.73 -16.52
C VAL A 242 -27.13 18.87 -17.95
N ASP A 243 -27.75 18.19 -18.91
CA ASP A 243 -27.33 18.18 -20.32
C ASP A 243 -27.25 19.58 -20.94
N ALA A 244 -28.15 20.49 -20.55
CA ALA A 244 -28.17 21.86 -21.04
C ALA A 244 -26.90 22.64 -20.63
N PHE A 245 -26.30 22.30 -19.48
CA PHE A 245 -25.06 22.92 -19.05
C PHE A 245 -23.86 22.36 -19.80
N PHE A 246 -23.76 21.07 -20.06
CA PHE A 246 -22.58 20.44 -20.67
C PHE A 246 -22.64 20.36 -22.20
N ASN A 247 -22.52 21.51 -22.84
CA ASN A 247 -22.51 21.66 -24.31
C ASN A 247 -21.18 22.22 -24.87
N SER A 248 -20.09 22.12 -24.12
CA SER A 248 -18.78 22.63 -24.55
C SER A 248 -17.94 21.56 -25.24
N SER A 249 -16.91 21.97 -25.98
CA SER A 249 -15.87 21.05 -26.43
C SER A 249 -15.02 20.57 -25.25
N PRO A 250 -14.71 19.26 -25.14
CA PRO A 250 -13.93 18.72 -24.03
C PRO A 250 -12.50 19.27 -24.03
N LEU A 251 -12.04 19.73 -22.85
CA LEU A 251 -10.66 20.17 -22.62
C LEU A 251 -9.97 19.23 -21.62
N TYR A 252 -8.93 18.54 -22.07
CA TYR A 252 -8.14 17.63 -21.23
C TYR A 252 -7.00 18.40 -20.53
N LYS A 253 -7.20 18.74 -19.26
CA LYS A 253 -6.17 19.37 -18.42
C LYS A 253 -5.42 18.33 -17.57
N THR A 254 -4.20 18.66 -17.19
CA THR A 254 -3.41 17.86 -16.22
C THR A 254 -3.98 17.93 -14.81
N ALA A 255 -4.68 19.01 -14.45
CA ALA A 255 -5.41 19.16 -13.20
C ALA A 255 -6.78 19.80 -13.47
N ILE A 256 -7.80 19.36 -12.73
CA ILE A 256 -9.19 19.83 -12.83
C ILE A 256 -9.70 20.23 -11.45
N LEU A 257 -10.81 20.98 -11.42
CA LEU A 257 -11.50 21.38 -10.18
C LEU A 257 -10.61 22.21 -9.24
N GLY A 258 -9.63 22.90 -9.81
CA GLY A 258 -8.74 23.79 -9.07
C GLY A 258 -9.48 25.00 -8.52
N ASN A 259 -9.06 25.50 -7.36
CA ASN A 259 -9.62 26.68 -6.69
C ASN A 259 -11.11 26.58 -6.30
N LEU A 260 -11.69 25.38 -6.31
CA LEU A 260 -13.03 25.13 -5.80
C LEU A 260 -12.98 24.65 -4.35
N ALA A 261 -13.96 25.07 -3.55
CA ALA A 261 -14.20 24.50 -2.24
C ALA A 261 -14.88 23.14 -2.40
N ASN A 262 -14.43 22.14 -1.65
CA ASN A 262 -15.09 20.84 -1.60
C ASN A 262 -16.14 20.83 -0.49
N ASP A 263 -17.40 20.61 -0.86
CA ASP A 263 -18.52 20.46 0.05
C ASP A 263 -19.37 19.23 -0.34
N PRO A 264 -19.07 18.05 0.23
CA PRO A 264 -19.83 16.83 -0.05
C PRO A 264 -21.29 16.88 0.41
N SER A 265 -21.68 17.82 1.27
CA SER A 265 -23.07 17.96 1.73
C SER A 265 -24.01 18.41 0.62
N LEU A 266 -23.48 19.01 -0.45
CA LEU A 266 -24.22 19.42 -1.64
C LEU A 266 -24.94 18.25 -2.33
N LEU A 267 -24.48 17.01 -2.09
CA LEU A 267 -25.02 15.80 -2.71
C LEU A 267 -26.08 15.07 -1.87
N GLY A 268 -26.37 15.53 -0.64
CA GLY A 268 -27.30 14.85 0.29
C GLY A 268 -26.62 13.76 1.11
#